data_AF-A0A0M8RB73-F1
#
_entry.id   AF-A0A0M8RB73-F1
#
_cell.length_a   1.000
_cell.length_b   1.000
_cell.length_c   1.000
_cell.angle_alpha   90.00
_cell.angle_beta   90.00
_cell.angle_gamma   90.00
#
_symmetry.space_group_name_H-M   'P 1'
#
loop_
_entity.id
_entity.type
_entity.pdbx_description
1 polymer ?
#
loop_
_entity_poly.entity_id
_entity_poly.type
_entity_poly.pdbx_seq_one_letter_code
_entity_poly.pdbx_strand_id
1 'polypeptide(L)' 'MCPAILHWSAQRSRPRVGDVARTQSRCGALTGKGSRCRRLAMDGASRYNLHRGEWSSYTIEKHKEAERKAKTRKRRK' A
#
# COMPACT_ATOMS: atom_id res chain seq x y z
N MET A 1 -11.71 -5.69 52.60
CA MET A 1 -10.71 -4.65 52.24
C MET A 1 -9.52 -5.35 51.58
N CYS A 2 -9.37 -5.25 50.26
CA CYS A 2 -8.27 -5.87 49.52
C CYS A 2 -7.61 -4.79 48.65
N PRO A 3 -6.38 -4.35 48.92
CA PRO A 3 -5.62 -3.55 47.98
C PRO A 3 -4.49 -4.41 47.40
N ALA A 4 -4.56 -4.73 46.12
CA ALA A 4 -3.42 -5.25 45.38
C ALA A 4 -3.46 -4.68 43.97
N ILE A 5 -2.82 -3.51 43.83
CA ILE A 5 -2.40 -2.92 42.56
C ILE A 5 -1.30 -3.86 42.01
N LEU A 6 -1.72 -4.87 41.25
CA LEU A 6 -0.80 -5.73 40.49
C LEU A 6 -0.64 -5.16 39.09
N HIS A 7 0.37 -4.30 38.98
CA HIS A 7 1.28 -4.11 37.85
C HIS A 7 0.88 -4.84 36.54
N TRP A 8 0.21 -4.12 35.63
CA TRP A 8 -0.01 -4.56 34.26
C TRP A 8 1.32 -4.48 33.49
N SER A 9 2.08 -5.58 33.47
CA SER A 9 3.21 -5.74 32.54
C SER A 9 2.66 -5.85 31.12
N ALA A 10 2.46 -4.71 30.45
CA ALA A 10 2.27 -4.65 29.00
C ALA A 10 3.55 -5.18 28.34
N GLN A 11 3.59 -6.49 28.11
CA GLN A 11 4.54 -7.16 27.24
C GLN A 11 4.42 -6.55 25.85
N ARG A 12 5.20 -5.48 25.62
CA ARG A 12 5.52 -4.97 24.29
C ARG A 12 6.35 -6.03 23.60
N SER A 13 5.64 -7.00 23.01
CA SER A 13 6.20 -7.98 22.09
C SER A 13 6.80 -7.22 20.92
N ARG A 14 8.11 -6.97 20.97
CA ARG A 14 8.88 -6.44 19.84
C ARG A 14 8.79 -7.48 18.71
N PRO A 15 8.36 -7.14 17.49
CA PRO A 15 8.37 -8.10 16.41
C PRO A 15 9.82 -8.52 16.12
N ARG A 16 10.04 -9.84 16.07
CA ARG A 16 11.28 -10.49 15.64
C ARG A 16 11.70 -9.92 14.28
N VAL A 17 12.80 -9.18 14.24
CA VAL A 17 13.53 -8.91 12.99
C VAL A 17 14.29 -10.19 12.60
N GLY A 18 13.56 -11.11 11.98
CA GLY A 18 14.10 -12.35 11.47
C GLY A 18 13.57 -12.58 10.06
N ASP A 19 14.18 -11.93 9.08
CA ASP A 19 14.09 -12.36 7.69
C ASP A 19 15.41 -12.02 6.99
N VAL A 20 16.29 -13.00 6.91
CA VAL A 20 17.53 -12.93 6.14
C VAL A 20 17.15 -13.22 4.67
N ALA A 21 16.47 -12.31 3.97
CA ALA A 21 16.05 -12.57 2.59
C ALA A 21 15.73 -11.31 1.76
N ARG A 22 16.36 -11.25 0.57
CA ARG A 22 16.28 -10.24 -0.50
C ARG A 22 16.70 -8.82 -0.11
N THR A 23 17.76 -8.35 -0.76
CA THR A 23 18.20 -6.95 -0.76
C THR A 23 17.11 -5.96 -1.21
N GLN A 24 16.08 -6.43 -1.93
CA GLN A 24 14.97 -5.61 -2.40
C GLN A 24 13.61 -6.07 -1.87
N SER A 25 12.88 -5.13 -1.28
CA SER A 25 11.49 -5.32 -0.84
C SER A 25 10.56 -5.54 -2.04
N ARG A 26 9.39 -6.16 -1.83
CA ARG A 26 8.35 -6.28 -2.87
C ARG A 26 7.49 -5.02 -2.90
N CYS A 27 7.06 -4.60 -4.09
CA CYS A 27 6.28 -3.39 -4.32
C CYS A 27 4.95 -3.33 -3.54
N GLY A 28 4.24 -4.46 -3.40
CA GLY A 28 3.03 -4.59 -2.57
C GLY A 28 1.81 -3.77 -2.99
N ALA A 29 1.92 -2.89 -3.97
CA ALA A 29 0.86 -1.97 -4.37
C ALA A 29 -0.35 -2.70 -4.98
N LEU A 30 -1.56 -2.21 -4.66
CA LEU A 30 -2.80 -2.75 -5.22
C LEU A 30 -2.86 -2.52 -6.73
N THR A 31 -3.18 -3.57 -7.46
CA THR A 31 -3.42 -3.52 -8.90
C THR A 31 -4.90 -3.28 -9.19
N GLY A 32 -5.24 -2.87 -10.42
CA GLY A 32 -6.63 -2.70 -10.83
C GLY A 32 -7.49 -3.97 -10.74
N LYS A 33 -6.87 -5.14 -10.61
CA LYS A 33 -7.54 -6.44 -10.39
C LYS A 33 -7.73 -6.77 -8.90
N GLY A 34 -7.40 -5.86 -7.99
CA GLY A 34 -7.50 -6.06 -6.53
C GLY A 34 -6.38 -6.90 -5.92
N SER A 35 -5.47 -7.46 -6.72
CA SER A 35 -4.32 -8.23 -6.21
C SER A 35 -3.12 -7.33 -5.90
N ARG A 36 -2.25 -7.77 -4.98
CA ARG A 36 -1.00 -7.07 -4.63
C ARG A 36 0.11 -7.32 -5.64
N CYS A 37 0.82 -6.26 -6.02
CA CYS A 37 1.98 -6.33 -6.90
C CYS A 37 3.12 -7.12 -6.24
N ARG A 38 3.53 -8.22 -6.87
CA ARG A 38 4.61 -9.10 -6.40
C ARG A 38 5.99 -8.74 -6.97
N ARG A 39 6.07 -7.74 -7.85
CA ARG A 39 7.33 -7.27 -8.43
C ARG A 39 8.23 -6.67 -7.35
N LEU A 40 9.54 -6.73 -7.58
CA LEU A 40 10.52 -6.09 -6.72
C LEU A 40 10.34 -4.56 -6.78
N ALA A 41 10.40 -3.93 -5.62
CA ALA A 41 10.58 -2.51 -5.53
C ALA A 41 12.00 -2.16 -5.98
N MET A 42 12.20 -0.93 -6.41
CA MET A 42 13.56 -0.46 -6.69
C MET A 42 14.37 -0.35 -5.40
N ASP A 43 15.70 -0.42 -5.51
CA ASP A 43 16.60 -0.12 -4.41
C ASP A 43 16.27 1.23 -3.78
N GLY A 44 16.16 1.24 -2.44
CA GLY A 44 15.79 2.44 -1.67
C GLY A 44 14.32 2.88 -1.79
N ALA A 45 13.45 2.12 -2.47
CA ALA A 45 12.03 2.45 -2.61
C ALA A 45 11.12 1.33 -2.10
N SER A 46 9.92 1.70 -1.68
CA SER A 46 8.86 0.75 -1.30
C SER A 46 8.04 0.25 -2.49
N ARG A 47 8.15 0.88 -3.67
CA ARG A 47 7.34 0.59 -4.86
C ARG A 47 8.17 0.49 -6.14
N TYR A 48 7.70 -0.34 -7.07
CA TYR A 48 8.22 -0.44 -8.44
C TYR A 48 7.86 0.80 -9.26
N ASN A 49 8.62 1.09 -10.33
CA ASN A 49 8.46 2.25 -11.23
C ASN A 49 7.01 2.57 -11.58
N LEU A 50 6.25 1.57 -12.02
CA LEU A 50 4.86 1.72 -12.47
C LEU A 50 3.83 1.91 -11.35
N HIS A 51 4.26 1.97 -10.10
CA HIS A 51 3.41 2.22 -8.93
C HIS A 51 3.90 3.39 -8.08
N ARG A 52 4.93 4.11 -8.55
CA ARG A 52 5.36 5.37 -7.93
C ARG A 52 4.49 6.54 -8.44
N GLY A 53 4.04 7.37 -7.51
CA GLY A 53 3.41 8.66 -7.79
C GLY A 53 2.16 8.62 -8.68
N GLU A 54 1.93 9.75 -9.37
CA GLU A 54 0.84 10.02 -10.32
C GLU A 54 0.75 8.97 -11.46
N TRP A 55 1.88 8.33 -11.77
CA TRP A 55 2.05 7.39 -12.88
C TRP A 55 1.73 5.94 -12.52
N SER A 56 1.13 5.70 -11.35
CA SER A 56 0.61 4.38 -11.05
C SER A 56 -0.40 3.97 -12.11
N SER A 57 -0.24 2.80 -12.74
CA SER A 57 -1.20 2.33 -13.76
C SER A 57 -2.65 2.38 -13.25
N TYR A 58 -2.87 2.17 -11.95
CA TYR A 58 -4.17 2.34 -11.31
C TYR A 58 -4.65 3.80 -11.29
N THR A 59 -3.82 4.76 -10.88
CA THR A 59 -4.21 6.18 -10.84
C THR A 59 -4.47 6.72 -12.24
N ILE A 60 -3.67 6.30 -13.23
CA ILE A 60 -3.88 6.62 -14.64
C ILE A 60 -5.25 6.14 -15.13
N GLU A 61 -5.60 4.88 -14.86
CA GLU A 61 -6.91 4.34 -15.29
C GLU A 61 -8.08 5.02 -14.58
N LYS A 62 -7.97 5.33 -13.28
CA LYS A 62 -8.99 6.11 -12.56
C LYS A 62 -9.13 7.52 -13.10
N HIS A 63 -8.02 8.18 -13.46
CA HIS A 63 -8.04 9.51 -14.06
C HIS A 63 -8.73 9.48 -15.43
N LYS A 64 -8.37 8.53 -16.30
CA LYS A 64 -9.04 8.33 -17.59
C LYS A 64 -10.54 8.02 -17.44
N GLU A 65 -10.92 7.21 -16.45
CA GLU A 65 -12.32 6.90 -16.16
C GLU A 65 -13.09 8.18 -15.73
N ALA A 66 -12.50 8.99 -14.85
CA ALA A 66 -13.06 10.26 -14.42
C ALA A 66 -13.24 11.24 -15.60
N GLU A 67 -12.25 11.35 -16.47
CA GLU A 67 -12.32 12.16 -17.69
C GLU A 67 -13.42 11.67 -18.64
N ARG A 68 -13.54 10.35 -18.85
CA ARG A 68 -14.62 9.77 -19.65
C ARG A 68 -15.99 10.12 -19.08
N LYS A 69 -16.20 9.93 -17.77
CA LYS A 69 -17.46 10.29 -17.09
C LYS A 69 -17.76 11.79 -17.21
N ALA A 70 -16.76 12.65 -17.06
CA ALA A 70 -16.92 14.09 -17.21
C ALA A 70 -17.34 14.47 -18.65
N LYS A 71 -16.74 13.86 -19.67
CA LYS A 71 -17.14 14.03 -21.08
C LYS A 71 -18.57 13.57 -21.33
N THR A 72 -18.97 12.40 -20.81
CA THR A 72 -20.34 11.89 -20.97
C THR A 72 -21.36 12.83 -20.31
N ARG A 73 -21.06 13.38 -19.13
CA ARG A 73 -21.92 14.35 -18.44
C ARG A 73 -22.06 15.66 -19.23
N LYS A 74 -20.97 16.15 -19.83
CA LYS A 74 -21.00 17.34 -20.69
C LYS A 74 -21.86 17.16 -21.94
N ARG A 75 -21.79 15.99 -22.60
CA ARG A 75 -22.61 15.69 -23.79
C ARG A 75 -24.10 15.49 -23.51
N ARG A 76 -24.48 15.26 -22.25
CA ARG A 76 -25.88 15.09 -21.81
C ARG A 76 -26.55 16.42 -21.43
N LYS A 77 -25.79 17.52 -21.39
CA LYS A 77 -26.28 18.89 -21.23
C LYS A 77 -26.37 19.54 -22.60
#